data_AF-A0A8U0IL10-F1
#
_entry.id   AF-A0A8U0IL10-F1
#
_cell.length_a   1.000
_cell.length_b   1.000
_cell.length_c   1.000
_cell.angle_alpha   90.00
_cell.angle_beta   90.00
_cell.angle_gamma   90.00
#
_symmetry.space_group_name_H-M   'P 1'
#
loop_
_entity.id
_entity.type
_entity.pdbx_description
1 polymer ?
#
loop_
_entity_poly.entity_id
_entity_poly.type
_entity_poly.pdbx_seq_one_letter_code
_entity_poly.pdbx_strand_id
1 'polypeptide(L)'
;MPSDISDERLERVVRRAVRAELRRLAGRLFWTVVALVGIYAGFGLVALGFNAAGWSVVTTAFVVLGIALIGQGIRTLLLKW
;
A
#
# COMPACT_ATOMS: atom_id res chain seq x y z
N MET A 1 -1.87 -42.48 -27.48
CA MET A 1 -1.70 -41.59 -26.32
C MET A 1 -2.47 -40.30 -26.57
N PRO A 2 -3.66 -40.11 -25.97
CA PRO A 2 -4.47 -38.89 -26.12
C PRO A 2 -4.45 -37.96 -24.89
N SER A 3 -3.54 -38.17 -23.92
CA SER A 3 -3.44 -37.36 -22.68
C SER A 3 -2.78 -35.99 -22.87
N ASP A 4 -1.84 -35.87 -23.81
CA ASP A 4 -0.97 -34.68 -23.95
C ASP A 4 -1.74 -33.39 -24.29
N ILE A 5 -2.83 -33.50 -25.05
CA ILE A 5 -3.67 -32.34 -25.42
C ILE A 5 -4.40 -31.75 -24.20
N SER A 6 -4.74 -32.59 -23.22
CA SER A 6 -5.43 -32.14 -22.00
C SER A 6 -4.47 -31.42 -21.05
N ASP A 7 -3.22 -31.90 -20.95
CA ASP A 7 -2.21 -31.36 -20.05
C ASP A 7 -1.68 -30.01 -20.56
N GLU A 8 -1.42 -29.86 -21.85
CA GLU A 8 -1.03 -28.56 -22.45
C GLU A 8 -2.12 -27.49 -22.32
N ARG A 9 -3.39 -27.90 -22.29
CA ARG A 9 -4.52 -26.98 -22.11
C ARG A 9 -4.69 -26.60 -20.65
N LEU A 10 -4.53 -27.58 -19.75
CA LEU A 10 -4.54 -27.37 -18.30
C LEU A 10 -3.40 -26.43 -17.89
N GLU A 11 -2.19 -26.65 -18.40
CA GLU A 11 -1.03 -25.82 -18.12
C GLU A 11 -1.25 -24.36 -18.53
N ARG A 12 -1.86 -24.13 -19.71
CA ARG A 12 -2.21 -22.78 -20.17
C ARG A 12 -3.23 -22.09 -19.28
N VAL A 13 -4.23 -22.82 -18.78
CA VAL A 13 -5.25 -22.28 -17.86
C VAL A 13 -4.64 -21.95 -16.51
N VAL A 14 -3.86 -22.87 -15.93
CA VAL A 14 -3.15 -22.66 -14.65
C VAL A 14 -2.22 -21.46 -14.76
N ARG A 15 -1.43 -21.36 -15.83
CA ARG A 15 -0.50 -20.24 -16.04
C ARG A 15 -1.21 -18.89 -16.16
N ARG A 16 -2.42 -18.84 -16.73
CA ARG A 16 -3.26 -17.62 -16.78
C ARG A 16 -3.84 -17.29 -15.41
N ALA A 17 -4.35 -18.28 -14.68
CA ALA A 17 -4.89 -18.11 -13.34
C ALA A 17 -3.81 -17.60 -12.37
N VAL A 18 -2.63 -18.22 -12.38
CA VAL A 18 -1.48 -17.81 -11.55
C VAL A 18 -1.05 -16.39 -11.88
N ARG A 19 -0.98 -16.00 -13.17
CA ARG A 19 -0.67 -14.60 -13.53
C ARG A 19 -1.72 -13.61 -13.06
N ALA A 20 -3.00 -13.97 -13.12
CA ALA A 20 -4.07 -13.10 -12.64
C ALA A 20 -3.96 -12.89 -11.13
N GLU A 21 -3.66 -13.96 -10.39
CA GLU A 21 -3.50 -13.91 -8.94
C GLU A 21 -2.25 -13.14 -8.53
N LEU A 22 -1.11 -13.36 -9.20
CA LEU A 22 0.11 -12.58 -9.01
C LEU A 22 -0.10 -11.09 -9.27
N ARG A 23 -0.89 -10.72 -10.29
CA ARG A 23 -1.22 -9.31 -10.53
C ARG A 23 -2.05 -8.70 -9.41
N ARG A 24 -3.03 -9.44 -8.87
CA ARG A 24 -3.81 -8.99 -7.71
C ARG A 24 -2.94 -8.81 -6.49
N LEU A 25 -2.06 -9.78 -6.23
CA LEU A 25 -1.16 -9.78 -5.08
C LEU A 25 -0.13 -8.66 -5.18
N ALA A 26 0.45 -8.44 -6.37
CA ALA A 26 1.34 -7.31 -6.65
C ALA A 26 0.63 -5.96 -6.45
N GLY A 27 -0.63 -5.84 -6.90
CA GLY A 27 -1.43 -4.64 -6.67
C GLY A 27 -1.64 -4.36 -5.18
N ARG A 28 -2.02 -5.38 -4.39
CA ARG A 28 -2.16 -5.27 -2.93
C ARG A 28 -0.84 -4.89 -2.25
N LEU A 29 0.25 -5.54 -2.64
CA LEU A 29 1.58 -5.26 -2.08
C LEU A 29 2.01 -3.81 -2.39
N PHE A 30 1.80 -3.35 -3.62
CA PHE A 30 2.07 -1.97 -4.02
C PHE A 30 1.31 -0.96 -3.15
N TRP A 31 0.00 -1.14 -2.98
CA TRP A 31 -0.80 -0.25 -2.13
C TRP A 31 -0.42 -0.33 -0.65
N THR A 32 0.02 -1.50 -0.19
CA THR A 32 0.54 -1.68 1.17
C THR A 32 1.81 -0.85 1.36
N VAL A 33 2.76 -0.89 0.41
CA VAL A 33 3.98 -0.08 0.45
C VAL A 33 3.67 1.41 0.40
N VAL A 34 2.77 1.84 -0.50
CA VAL A 34 2.34 3.25 -0.59
C VAL A 34 1.74 3.73 0.73
N ALA A 35 0.88 2.93 1.35
CA ALA A 35 0.30 3.25 2.64
C ALA A 35 1.35 3.33 3.75
N LEU A 36 2.32 2.40 3.76
CA LEU A 36 3.43 2.40 4.71
C LEU A 36 4.24 3.70 4.61
N VAL A 37 4.61 4.09 3.39
CA VAL A 37 5.34 5.34 3.12
C VAL A 37 4.54 6.55 3.62
N GLY A 38 3.23 6.60 3.34
CA GLY A 38 2.34 7.65 3.84
C GLY A 38 2.31 7.74 5.36
N ILE A 39 2.23 6.60 6.05
CA ILE A 39 2.25 6.53 7.52
C ILE A 39 3.59 7.04 8.07
N TYR A 40 4.72 6.57 7.54
CA TYR A 40 6.05 7.01 7.98
C TYR A 40 6.29 8.49 7.72
N ALA A 41 5.93 8.98 6.53
CA ALA A 41 6.00 10.39 6.21
C ALA A 41 5.13 11.23 7.16
N GLY A 42 3.90 10.77 7.43
CA GLY A 42 3.01 11.43 8.38
C GLY A 42 3.60 11.47 9.80
N PHE A 43 4.20 10.38 10.26
CA PHE A 43 4.89 10.32 11.55
C PHE A 43 6.07 11.30 11.62
N GLY A 44 6.84 11.41 10.54
CA GLY A 44 7.92 12.38 10.41
C GLY A 44 7.43 13.83 10.52
N LEU A 45 6.32 14.17 9.85
CA LEU A 45 5.72 15.51 9.95
C LEU A 45 5.23 15.82 11.37
N VAL A 46 4.60 14.86 12.04
CA VAL A 46 4.19 15.00 13.45
C VAL A 46 5.43 15.26 14.32
N ALA A 47 6.47 14.44 14.17
CA ALA A 47 7.71 14.59 14.95
C ALA A 47 8.41 15.94 14.70
N LEU A 48 8.44 16.43 13.45
CA LEU A 48 8.99 17.74 13.12
C LEU A 48 8.16 18.88 13.74
N GLY A 49 6.84 18.75 13.75
CA GLY A 49 5.95 19.73 14.39
C GLY A 49 6.17 19.83 15.90
N PHE A 50 6.33 18.69 16.59
CA PHE A 50 6.56 18.65 18.04
C PHE A 50 7.98 19.05 18.46
N ASN A 51 9.00 18.79 17.63
CA ASN A 51 10.40 19.17 17.93
C ASN A 51 10.72 20.63 17.59
N ALA A 52 9.77 21.40 17.06
CA ALA A 52 9.99 22.80 16.77
C ALA A 52 10.17 23.62 18.06
N ALA A 53 11.19 24.49 18.07
CA ALA A 53 11.54 25.31 19.23
C ALA A 53 10.43 26.28 19.69
N GLY A 54 9.38 26.47 18.87
CA GLY A 54 8.19 27.23 19.23
C GLY A 54 6.96 26.74 18.47
N TRP A 55 5.82 26.71 19.15
CA TRP A 55 4.54 26.37 18.53
C TRP A 55 4.06 27.54 17.66
N SER A 56 3.86 27.27 16.37
CA SER A 56 3.37 28.21 15.38
C SER A 56 2.26 27.58 14.55
N VAL A 57 1.59 28.40 13.73
CA VAL A 57 0.58 27.90 12.77
C VAL A 57 1.20 26.84 11.84
N VAL A 58 2.46 27.03 11.43
CA VAL A 58 3.17 26.11 10.53
C VAL A 58 3.43 24.76 11.21
N THR A 59 3.88 24.75 12.45
CA THR A 59 4.17 23.49 13.17
C THR A 59 2.89 22.74 13.49
N THR A 60 1.82 23.45 13.83
CA THR A 60 0.48 22.88 13.99
C THR A 60 -0.02 22.27 12.68
N ALA A 61 0.17 22.97 11.55
CA ALA A 61 -0.17 22.44 10.23
C ALA A 61 0.58 21.15 9.88
N PHE A 62 1.86 21.04 10.24
CA PHE A 62 2.63 19.80 10.07
C PHE A 62 2.08 18.64 10.88
N VAL A 63 1.69 18.87 12.14
CA VAL A 63 1.06 17.83 12.97
C VAL A 63 -0.26 17.38 12.36
N VAL A 64 -1.12 18.31 11.96
CA VAL A 64 -2.43 18.00 11.35
C VAL A 64 -2.26 17.25 10.03
N LEU A 65 -1.36 17.71 9.16
CA LEU A 65 -1.03 17.02 7.90
C LEU A 65 -0.47 15.62 8.15
N GLY A 66 0.39 15.47 9.16
CA GLY A 66 0.96 14.20 9.52
C GLY A 66 -0.09 13.19 10.00
N ILE A 67 -1.01 13.62 10.87
CA ILE A 67 -2.15 12.81 11.31
C ILE A 67 -3.05 12.44 10.13
N ALA A 68 -3.33 13.39 9.22
CA ALA A 68 -4.14 13.13 8.04
C ALA A 68 -3.49 12.08 7.11
N LEU A 69 -2.17 12.16 6.89
CA LEU A 69 -1.41 11.18 6.11
C LEU A 69 -1.42 9.79 6.74
N ILE A 70 -1.23 9.70 8.06
CA ILE A 70 -1.35 8.42 8.80
C ILE A 70 -2.76 7.85 8.61
N GLY A 71 -3.79 8.67 8.82
CA GLY A 71 -5.19 8.24 8.64
C GLY A 71 -5.49 7.77 7.23
N GLN A 72 -4.98 8.46 6.20
CA GLN A 72 -5.11 8.04 4.80
C GLN A 72 -4.36 6.74 4.50
N GLY A 73 -3.16 6.54 5.07
CA GLY A 73 -2.43 5.29 4.97
C GLY A 73 -3.20 4.11 5.57
N ILE A 74 -3.70 4.28 6.79
CA ILE A 74 -4.54 3.26 7.46
C ILE A 74 -5.80 2.98 6.65
N ARG A 75 -6.52 4.01 6.19
CA ARG A 75 -7.69 3.86 5.32
C ARG A 75 -7.36 3.11 4.04
N THR A 76 -6.22 3.40 3.42
CA THR A 76 -5.78 2.74 2.19
C THR A 76 -5.52 1.26 2.43
N LEU A 77 -4.91 0.89 3.57
CA LEU A 77 -4.74 -0.50 3.95
C LEU A 77 -6.08 -1.20 4.14
N LEU A 78 -7.04 -0.56 4.82
CA LEU A 78 -8.36 -1.13 5.08
C LEU A 78 -9.24 -1.30 3.83
N LEU A 79 -9.12 -0.40 2.84
CA LEU A 79 -9.95 -0.43 1.62
C LEU A 79 -9.35 -1.22 0.47
N LYS A 80 -8.02 -1.42 0.45
CA LYS A 80 -7.31 -2.13 -0.63
C LYS A 80 -7.04 -3.60 -0.30
N TRP A 81 -7.33 -4.04 0.93
CA TRP A 81 -7.33 -5.44 1.34
C TRP A 81 -8.68 -6.08 1.09
#